data_AF-A0AA36C5B4-F1
#
_entry.id   AF-A0AA36C5B4-F1
#
_cell.length_a   1.000
_cell.length_b   1.000
_cell.length_c   1.000
_cell.angle_alpha   90.00
_cell.angle_beta   90.00
_cell.angle_gamma   90.00
#
_symmetry.space_group_name_H-M   'P 1'
#
loop_
_entity.id
_entity.type
_entity.pdbx_description
1 polymer ?
#
loop_
_entity_poly.entity_id
_entity_poly.type
_entity_poly.pdbx_seq_one_letter_code
_entity_poly.pdbx_strand_id
1 'polypeptide(L)'
;YFTLVGILFVLEIAGGVYLVINKDNIRNNLANVWRTELVANYQSNSVIRDTLDNIQRQMSCCGATGCSDYQSIPQSCTTCFSGNNYAVRGCAYALFDTFTSNMVIVLVIAIAILVVEFIALVFACCTCCAVKSKRNTI
;
A
#
# COMPACT_ATOMS: atom_id res chain seq x y z
N TYR A 1 7.25 12.62 -21.97
CA TYR A 1 8.11 12.01 -20.93
C TYR A 1 8.31 12.96 -19.75
N PHE A 2 9.04 14.09 -19.91
CA PHE A 2 9.26 15.08 -18.84
C PHE A 2 7.98 15.46 -18.07
N THR A 3 6.91 15.82 -18.78
CA THR A 3 5.64 16.21 -18.16
C THR A 3 5.01 15.10 -17.32
N LEU A 4 5.07 13.84 -17.79
CA LEU A 4 4.48 12.70 -17.06
C LEU A 4 5.27 12.42 -15.77
N VAL A 5 6.60 12.37 -15.86
CA VAL A 5 7.47 12.16 -14.69
C VAL A 5 7.33 13.33 -13.70
N GLY A 6 7.21 14.57 -14.19
CA GLY A 6 7.00 15.73 -13.33
C GLY A 6 5.67 15.68 -12.58
N ILE A 7 4.61 15.15 -13.20
CA ILE A 7 3.33 14.92 -12.53
C ILE A 7 3.48 13.84 -11.44
N LEU A 8 4.18 12.74 -11.72
CA LEU A 8 4.43 11.68 -10.73
C LEU A 8 5.20 12.21 -9.51
N PHE A 9 6.25 13.00 -9.74
CA PHE A 9 7.04 13.63 -8.68
C PHE A 9 6.19 14.51 -7.75
N VAL A 10 5.30 15.33 -8.32
CA VAL A 10 4.38 16.18 -7.53
C VAL A 10 3.36 15.33 -6.78
N LEU A 11 2.83 14.28 -7.41
CA LEU A 11 1.88 13.35 -6.77
C LEU A 11 2.52 12.57 -5.62
N GLU A 12 3.79 12.20 -5.72
CA GLU A 12 4.50 11.50 -4.64
C GLU A 12 4.66 12.40 -3.41
N ILE A 13 5.06 13.66 -3.59
CA ILE A 13 5.13 14.64 -2.49
C ILE A 13 3.74 14.90 -1.89
N ALA A 14 2.74 15.16 -2.74
CA ALA A 14 1.38 15.42 -2.30
C ALA A 14 0.78 14.21 -1.55
N GLY A 15 0.99 13.00 -2.07
CA GLY A 15 0.58 11.75 -1.45
C GLY A 15 1.27 11.49 -0.11
N GLY A 16 2.57 11.76 -0.03
CA GLY A 16 3.33 11.66 1.22
C GLY A 16 2.80 12.62 2.30
N VAL A 17 2.58 13.88 1.96
CA VAL A 17 1.99 14.88 2.88
C VAL A 17 0.57 14.46 3.30
N TYR A 18 -0.26 14.05 2.34
CA TYR A 18 -1.62 13.61 2.61
C TYR A 18 -1.66 12.40 3.57
N LEU A 19 -0.76 11.43 3.37
CA LEU A 19 -0.66 10.24 4.21
C LEU A 19 -0.32 10.57 5.66
N VAL A 20 0.61 11.50 5.88
CA VAL A 20 1.02 11.91 7.23
C VAL A 20 -0.13 12.64 7.96
N ILE A 21 -0.85 13.52 7.27
CA ILE A 21 -1.96 14.29 7.85
C ILE A 21 -3.15 13.37 8.16
N ASN A 22 -3.48 12.43 7.26
CA ASN A 22 -4.70 11.63 7.33
C ASN A 22 -4.46 10.18 7.75
N LYS A 23 -3.38 9.90 8.50
CA LYS A 23 -3.00 8.53 8.88
C LYS A 23 -4.15 7.69 9.45
N ASP A 24 -4.95 8.27 10.35
CA ASP A 24 -6.03 7.55 11.03
C ASP A 24 -7.22 7.29 10.09
N ASN A 25 -7.52 8.25 9.22
CA ASN A 25 -8.53 8.09 8.17
C ASN A 25 -8.12 7.01 7.18
N ILE A 26 -6.86 7.01 6.73
CA ILE A 26 -6.33 5.99 5.84
C ILE A 26 -6.36 4.61 6.50
N ARG A 27 -5.99 4.52 7.77
CA ARG A 27 -6.06 3.27 8.54
C ARG A 27 -7.48 2.70 8.58
N ASN A 28 -8.48 3.54 8.85
CA ASN A 28 -9.88 3.11 8.90
C ASN A 28 -10.45 2.80 7.52
N ASN A 29 -10.12 3.61 6.51
CA ASN A 29 -10.52 3.36 5.13
C ASN A 29 -9.92 2.07 4.60
N LEU A 30 -8.66 1.78 4.91
CA LEU A 30 -8.01 0.52 4.58
C LEU A 30 -8.77 -0.65 5.21
N ALA A 31 -9.14 -0.54 6.49
CA ALA A 31 -9.94 -1.57 7.16
C ALA A 31 -11.33 -1.76 6.52
N ASN A 32 -11.97 -0.67 6.11
CA ASN A 32 -13.27 -0.74 5.44
C ASN A 32 -13.18 -1.39 4.06
N VAL A 33 -12.25 -0.95 3.20
CA VAL A 33 -12.01 -1.53 1.88
C VAL A 33 -11.61 -2.99 1.99
N TRP A 34 -10.73 -3.33 2.96
CA TRP A 34 -10.35 -4.71 3.20
C TRP A 34 -11.57 -5.58 3.55
N ARG A 35 -12.46 -5.06 4.39
CA ARG A 35 -13.69 -5.78 4.75
C ARG A 35 -14.62 -5.94 3.55
N THR A 36 -14.89 -4.88 2.81
CA THR A 36 -15.92 -4.88 1.74
C THR A 36 -15.44 -5.54 0.45
N GLU A 37 -14.16 -5.47 0.13
CA GLU A 37 -13.62 -6.00 -1.13
C GLU A 37 -12.97 -7.37 -0.97
N LEU A 38 -12.25 -7.59 0.15
CA LEU A 38 -11.49 -8.83 0.34
C LEU A 38 -12.27 -9.84 1.17
N VAL A 39 -12.67 -9.47 2.40
CA VAL A 39 -13.38 -10.38 3.30
C VAL A 39 -14.75 -10.76 2.74
N ALA A 40 -15.50 -9.81 2.20
CA ALA A 40 -16.83 -10.09 1.63
C ALA A 40 -16.76 -11.04 0.42
N ASN A 41 -15.68 -10.96 -0.38
CA ASN A 41 -15.49 -11.82 -1.56
C ASN A 41 -14.64 -13.07 -1.26
N TYR A 42 -14.33 -13.34 0.00
CA TYR A 42 -13.50 -14.47 0.40
C TYR A 42 -14.10 -15.82 -0.03
N GLN A 43 -15.43 -15.98 0.02
CA GLN A 43 -16.09 -17.22 -0.37
C GLN A 43 -16.33 -17.32 -1.88
N SER A 44 -16.50 -16.19 -2.56
CA SER A 44 -16.86 -16.13 -3.98
C SER A 44 -15.65 -16.20 -4.91
N ASN A 45 -14.46 -15.82 -4.45
CA ASN A 45 -13.27 -15.72 -5.28
C ASN A 45 -12.08 -16.50 -4.67
N SER A 46 -11.64 -17.55 -5.37
CA SER A 46 -10.53 -18.40 -4.91
C SER A 46 -9.19 -17.66 -4.83
N VAL A 47 -8.93 -16.70 -5.72
CA VAL A 47 -7.69 -15.91 -5.69
C VAL A 47 -7.65 -15.02 -4.45
N ILE A 48 -8.78 -14.36 -4.13
CA ILE A 48 -8.91 -13.55 -2.92
C ILE A 48 -8.76 -14.45 -1.69
N ARG A 49 -9.41 -15.61 -1.68
CA ARG A 49 -9.32 -16.60 -0.61
C ARG A 49 -7.88 -17.02 -0.32
N ASP A 50 -7.16 -17.49 -1.34
CA ASP A 50 -5.80 -17.99 -1.20
C ASP A 50 -4.83 -16.86 -0.78
N THR A 51 -5.04 -15.65 -1.30
CA THR A 51 -4.27 -14.46 -0.90
C THR A 51 -4.51 -14.10 0.56
N LEU A 52 -5.78 -14.06 1.00
CA LEU A 52 -6.14 -13.74 2.38
C LEU A 52 -5.64 -14.82 3.35
N ASP A 53 -5.72 -16.09 2.98
CA ASP A 53 -5.20 -17.18 3.79
C ASP A 53 -3.70 -17.08 4.03
N ASN A 54 -2.94 -16.72 2.99
CA ASN A 54 -1.50 -16.49 3.11
C ASN A 54 -1.19 -15.30 4.01
N ILE A 55 -1.89 -14.18 3.82
CA ILE A 55 -1.71 -12.98 4.64
C ILE A 55 -2.01 -13.26 6.11
N GLN A 56 -3.14 -13.91 6.39
CA GLN A 56 -3.60 -14.25 7.73
C GLN A 56 -2.59 -15.14 8.46
N ARG A 57 -2.01 -16.13 7.77
CA ARG A 57 -0.96 -17.00 8.32
C ARG A 57 0.36 -16.26 8.55
N GLN A 58 0.83 -15.49 7.57
CA GLN A 58 2.12 -14.80 7.66
C GLN A 58 2.13 -13.71 8.73
N MET A 59 1.04 -12.96 8.85
CA MET A 59 0.94 -11.86 9.80
C MET A 59 0.26 -12.25 11.13
N SER A 60 -0.14 -13.52 11.29
CA SER A 60 -0.86 -14.02 12.48
C SER A 60 -2.06 -13.13 12.87
N CYS A 61 -2.84 -12.74 11.86
CA CYS A 61 -3.98 -11.83 11.98
C CYS A 61 -5.25 -12.49 11.42
N CYS A 62 -6.43 -11.90 11.68
CA CYS A 62 -7.68 -12.40 11.08
C CYS A 62 -8.65 -11.28 10.69
N GLY A 63 -9.30 -11.45 9.55
CA GLY A 63 -10.30 -10.49 9.04
C GLY A 63 -9.69 -9.12 8.75
N ALA A 64 -10.53 -8.12 8.57
CA ALA A 64 -10.07 -6.74 8.40
C ALA A 64 -9.69 -6.12 9.75
N THR A 65 -10.62 -6.14 10.70
CA THR A 65 -10.45 -5.66 12.08
C THR A 65 -10.44 -6.78 13.11
N GLY A 66 -10.92 -7.98 12.77
CA GLY A 66 -10.86 -9.15 13.64
C GLY A 66 -11.67 -10.34 13.13
N CYS A 67 -11.77 -11.39 13.96
CA CYS A 67 -12.46 -12.64 13.64
C CYS A 67 -13.95 -12.46 13.31
N SER A 68 -14.60 -11.46 13.92
CA SER A 68 -16.03 -11.16 13.71
C SER A 68 -16.38 -10.69 12.30
N ASP A 69 -15.38 -10.39 11.47
CA ASP A 69 -15.60 -10.00 10.08
C ASP A 69 -16.04 -11.17 9.21
N TYR A 70 -15.78 -12.40 9.66
CA TYR A 70 -16.22 -13.61 8.99
C TYR A 70 -17.48 -14.18 9.63
N GLN A 71 -18.46 -14.56 8.82
CA GLN A 71 -19.58 -15.38 9.28
C GLN A 71 -19.12 -16.81 9.61
N SER A 72 -18.24 -17.36 8.77
CA SER A 72 -17.60 -18.66 8.98
C SER A 72 -16.09 -18.46 8.98
N ILE A 73 -15.48 -18.59 10.14
CA ILE A 73 -14.06 -18.28 10.35
C ILE A 73 -13.18 -19.24 9.52
N PRO A 74 -12.29 -18.72 8.66
CA PRO A 74 -11.34 -19.52 7.91
C PRO A 74 -10.39 -20.33 8.78
N GLN A 75 -9.93 -21.48 8.27
CA GLN A 75 -8.89 -22.29 8.93
C GLN A 75 -7.53 -21.57 8.99
N SER A 76 -7.28 -20.60 8.11
CA SER A 76 -6.10 -19.72 8.17
C SER A 76 -6.11 -18.79 9.38
N CYS A 77 -7.25 -18.61 10.06
CA CYS A 77 -7.40 -17.85 11.30
C CYS A 77 -7.39 -18.77 12.54
N THR A 78 -6.34 -19.58 12.73
CA THR A 78 -6.23 -20.51 13.86
C THR A 78 -6.30 -19.82 15.23
N THR A 79 -5.86 -18.55 15.29
CA THR A 79 -5.88 -17.71 16.50
C THR A 79 -7.29 -17.41 17.01
N CYS A 80 -8.29 -17.43 16.14
CA CYS A 80 -9.69 -17.15 16.49
C CYS A 80 -10.39 -18.29 17.22
N PHE A 81 -9.78 -19.48 17.27
CA PHE A 81 -10.32 -20.66 17.94
C PHE A 81 -9.65 -20.93 19.29
N SER A 82 -8.60 -20.18 19.61
CA SER A 82 -7.73 -20.42 20.77
C SER A 82 -8.20 -19.65 22.01
N GLY A 83 -9.43 -19.86 22.49
CA GLY A 83 -9.94 -19.47 23.83
C GLY A 83 -9.97 -17.97 24.21
N ASN A 84 -9.16 -17.12 23.55
CA ASN A 84 -9.02 -15.68 23.71
C ASN A 84 -9.61 -14.98 22.48
N ASN A 85 -10.82 -15.42 22.09
CA ASN A 85 -11.49 -15.22 20.80
C ASN A 85 -11.82 -13.76 20.43
N TYR A 86 -11.38 -12.78 21.21
CA TYR A 86 -11.73 -11.36 21.06
C TYR A 86 -10.51 -10.44 20.96
N ALA A 87 -9.29 -10.98 21.18
CA ALA A 87 -8.05 -10.21 21.16
C ALA A 87 -7.17 -10.48 19.91
N VAL A 88 -7.73 -11.13 18.88
CA VAL A 88 -7.00 -11.34 17.62
C VAL A 88 -7.00 -10.05 16.82
N ARG A 89 -5.81 -9.62 16.41
CA ARG A 89 -5.60 -8.40 15.63
C ARG A 89 -6.16 -8.55 14.21
N GLY A 90 -6.89 -7.54 13.74
CA GLY A 90 -7.30 -7.42 12.34
C GLY A 90 -6.14 -7.26 11.37
N CYS A 91 -6.20 -7.91 10.20
CA CYS A 91 -5.12 -7.86 9.22
C CYS A 91 -4.92 -6.47 8.61
N ALA A 92 -5.98 -5.68 8.42
CA ALA A 92 -5.84 -4.33 7.91
C ALA A 92 -5.06 -3.44 8.89
N TYR A 93 -5.29 -3.61 10.20
CA TYR A 93 -4.53 -2.91 11.24
C TYR A 93 -3.13 -3.47 11.42
N ALA A 94 -2.94 -4.78 11.33
CA ALA A 94 -1.62 -5.40 11.39
C ALA A 94 -0.73 -4.90 10.24
N LEU A 95 -1.28 -4.80 9.03
CA LEU A 95 -0.59 -4.27 7.86
C LEU A 95 -0.22 -2.80 8.05
N PHE A 96 -1.18 -1.96 8.44
CA PHE A 96 -0.94 -0.54 8.67
C PHE A 96 0.08 -0.30 9.78
N ASP A 97 -0.01 -1.07 10.87
CA ASP A 97 0.93 -0.94 11.98
C ASP A 97 2.33 -1.43 11.63
N THR A 98 2.43 -2.49 10.84
CA THR A 98 3.72 -2.96 10.31
C THR A 98 4.35 -1.89 9.42
N PHE A 99 3.54 -1.22 8.59
CA PHE A 99 3.99 -0.09 7.78
C PHE A 99 4.48 1.08 8.64
N THR A 100 3.75 1.45 9.70
CA THR A 100 4.15 2.55 10.60
C THR A 100 5.33 2.20 11.50
N SER A 101 5.44 0.94 11.94
CA SER A 101 6.55 0.46 12.77
C SER A 101 7.85 0.41 11.96
N ASN A 102 7.75 0.04 10.68
CA ASN A 102 8.87 0.03 9.75
C ASN A 102 8.92 1.28 8.85
N MET A 103 8.35 2.40 9.31
CA MET A 103 8.24 3.62 8.50
C MET A 103 9.60 4.15 8.03
N VAL A 104 10.67 3.87 8.77
CA VAL A 104 12.05 4.20 8.35
C VAL A 104 12.40 3.51 7.03
N ILE A 105 12.10 2.21 6.88
CA ILE A 105 12.39 1.46 5.65
C ILE A 105 11.57 2.02 4.49
N VAL A 106 10.27 2.26 4.73
CA VAL A 106 9.38 2.84 3.73
C VAL A 106 9.88 4.20 3.26
N LEU A 107 10.28 5.07 4.20
CA LEU A 107 10.78 6.40 3.89
C LEU A 107 12.05 6.36 3.05
N VAL A 108 12.97 5.43 3.33
CA VAL A 108 14.19 5.25 2.54
C VAL A 108 13.86 4.86 1.10
N ILE A 109 12.90 3.94 0.91
CA ILE A 109 12.46 3.53 -0.44
C ILE A 109 11.81 4.71 -1.18
N ALA A 110 10.94 5.47 -0.52
CA ALA A 110 10.30 6.65 -1.12
C ALA A 110 11.32 7.72 -1.54
N ILE A 111 12.31 8.02 -0.69
CA ILE A 111 13.39 8.96 -1.04
C ILE A 111 14.20 8.47 -2.25
N ALA A 112 14.49 7.17 -2.33
CA ALA A 112 15.22 6.61 -3.46
C ALA A 112 14.44 6.78 -4.78
N ILE A 113 13.11 6.59 -4.76
CA ILE A 113 12.24 6.81 -5.91
C ILE A 113 12.28 8.29 -6.34
N LEU A 114 12.08 9.22 -5.40
CA LEU A 114 12.14 10.66 -5.67
C LEU A 114 13.47 11.09 -6.32
N VAL A 115 14.61 10.53 -5.87
CA VAL A 115 15.92 10.84 -6.45
C VAL A 115 16.03 10.33 -7.88
N VAL A 116 15.55 9.12 -8.16
CA VAL A 116 15.55 8.54 -9.52
C VAL A 116 14.69 9.37 -10.47
N GLU A 117 13.50 9.80 -10.03
CA GLU A 117 12.62 10.65 -10.83
C GLU A 117 13.25 12.01 -11.11
N PHE A 118 13.88 12.62 -10.10
CA PHE A 118 14.59 13.88 -10.26
C PHE A 118 15.71 13.78 -11.30
N ILE A 119 16.52 12.71 -11.23
CA ILE A 119 17.57 12.44 -12.22
C ILE A 119 16.97 12.27 -13.63
N ALA A 120 15.86 11.54 -13.76
CA ALA A 120 15.16 11.36 -15.04
C ALA A 120 14.66 12.68 -15.63
N LEU A 121 14.18 13.61 -14.80
CA LEU A 121 13.77 14.94 -15.23
C LEU A 121 14.95 15.76 -15.75
N VAL A 122 16.10 15.71 -15.08
CA VAL A 122 17.33 16.38 -15.54
C VAL A 122 17.76 15.85 -16.90
N PHE A 123 17.83 14.53 -17.08
CA PHE A 123 18.19 13.93 -18.37
C PHE A 123 17.19 14.25 -19.48
N ALA A 124 15.90 14.29 -19.16
CA ALA A 124 14.87 14.66 -20.12
C ALA A 124 15.04 16.13 -20.59
N CYS A 125 15.33 17.05 -19.67
CA CYS A 125 15.67 18.44 -20.03
C CYS A 125 16.89 18.53 -20.93
N CYS A 126 17.99 17.86 -20.56
CA CYS A 126 19.22 17.84 -21.36
C CYS A 126 18.96 17.31 -22.78
N THR A 127 18.18 16.24 -22.91
CA THR A 127 17.83 15.64 -24.21
C THR A 127 16.97 16.58 -25.05
N CYS A 128 15.97 17.25 -24.44
CA CYS A 128 15.14 18.23 -25.14
C CYS A 128 15.98 19.41 -25.66
N CYS A 129 16.91 19.92 -24.85
CA CYS A 129 17.81 21.00 -25.23
C CYS A 129 18.73 20.59 -26.39
N ALA A 130 19.33 19.39 -26.33
CA ALA A 130 20.21 18.88 -27.38
C ALA A 130 19.49 18.69 -28.73
N VAL A 131 18.26 18.14 -28.71
CA VAL A 131 17.44 17.97 -29.93
C VAL A 131 17.03 19.30 -30.52
N LYS A 132 16.64 20.28 -29.69
CA LYS A 132 16.30 21.63 -30.16
C LYS A 132 17.51 22.32 -30.79
N SER A 133 18.69 22.19 -30.19
CA SER A 133 19.93 22.74 -30.75
C SER A 133 20.25 22.18 -32.13
N LYS A 134 20.16 20.85 -32.32
CA LYS A 134 20.43 20.24 -33.64
C LYS A 134 19.43 20.68 -34.71
N ARG A 135 18.15 20.84 -34.36
CA ARG A 135 17.11 21.31 -35.30
C ARG A 135 17.31 22.74 -35.76
N ASN A 136 17.83 23.63 -34.91
CA ASN A 136 18.08 25.04 -35.24
C ASN A 136 19.36 25.26 -36.08
N THR A 137 20.16 24.22 -36.30
CA THR A 137 21.40 24.28 -37.07
C THR A 137 21.22 23.74 -38.51
N ILE A 138 20.01 23.28 -38.86
CA ILE A 138 19.58 22.84 -40.18
C ILE A 138 18.61 23.90 -40.73
#